data_AF-A0A1J5X3M7-F1
#
_entry.id   AF-A0A1J5X3M7-F1
#
_cell.length_a   1.000
_cell.length_b   1.000
_cell.length_c   1.000
_cell.angle_alpha   90.00
_cell.angle_beta   90.00
_cell.angle_gamma   90.00
#
_symmetry.space_group_name_H-M   'P 1'
#
loop_
_entity.id
_entity.type
_entity.pdbx_description
1 polymer ?
#
loop_
_entity_poly.entity_id
_entity_poly.type
_entity_poly.pdbx_seq_one_letter_code
_entity_poly.pdbx_strand_id
1 'polypeptide(L)'
;WSMEKVQRVRSLPQQFRWLASTRPDVRRGWKKVLQLRTGGLWAGLFAARIGIAKEELLARCPSCGEGTPETPRHMACDCKRWDEDRVIADIFTGVGTGQRIEWLGRVAEPAELLNSLGDDETEGRLVWL
;
A
#
# COMPACT_ATOMS: atom_id res chain seq x y z
N TRP A 1 8.50 7.25 -35.03
CA TRP A 1 7.72 6.33 -34.18
C TRP A 1 8.16 6.58 -32.74
N SER A 2 7.36 7.34 -31.96
CA SER A 2 7.72 7.79 -30.60
C SER A 2 7.59 6.65 -29.58
N MET A 3 8.52 6.57 -28.63
CA MET A 3 8.49 5.63 -27.49
C MET A 3 7.22 5.77 -26.63
N GLU A 4 6.54 6.92 -26.69
CA GLU A 4 5.28 7.17 -25.98
C GLU A 4 4.14 6.25 -26.43
N LYS A 5 4.15 5.78 -27.69
CA LYS A 5 3.10 4.88 -28.20
C LYS A 5 3.26 3.43 -27.74
N VAL A 6 4.45 3.03 -27.29
CA VAL A 6 4.74 1.65 -26.84
C VAL A 6 4.26 1.40 -25.40
N GLN A 7 4.04 2.47 -24.62
CA GLN A 7 3.51 2.36 -23.25
C GLN A 7 2.03 1.91 -23.19
N ARG A 8 1.26 2.13 -24.27
CA ARG A 8 -0.20 1.91 -24.29
C ARG A 8 -0.69 0.47 -24.39
N VAL A 9 0.19 -0.53 -24.53
CA VAL A 9 -0.24 -1.94 -24.68
C VAL A 9 0.63 -2.91 -23.87
N ARG A 10 0.76 -2.65 -22.57
CA ARG A 10 1.31 -3.65 -21.64
C ARG A 10 0.19 -4.07 -20.70
N SER A 11 0.01 -5.38 -20.51
CA SER A 11 -0.91 -5.87 -19.48
C SER A 11 -0.44 -5.43 -18.09
N LEU A 12 -1.35 -5.35 -17.11
CA LEU A 12 -1.05 -5.00 -15.72
C LEU A 12 0.23 -5.71 -15.19
N PRO A 13 0.42 -7.04 -15.37
CA PRO A 13 1.64 -7.73 -14.95
C PRO A 13 2.91 -7.34 -15.70
N GLN A 14 2.81 -6.86 -16.95
CA GLN A 14 3.96 -6.43 -17.75
C GLN A 14 4.41 -5.01 -17.38
N GLN A 15 3.47 -4.11 -17.12
CA GLN A 15 3.77 -2.77 -16.62
C GLN A 15 4.46 -2.84 -15.25
N PHE A 16 3.93 -3.64 -14.33
CA PHE A 16 4.54 -3.88 -13.02
C PHE A 16 5.96 -4.43 -13.11
N ARG A 17 6.16 -5.49 -13.90
CA ARG A 17 7.50 -6.10 -14.05
C ARG A 17 8.51 -5.09 -14.60
N TRP A 18 8.09 -4.27 -15.55
CA TRP A 18 8.95 -3.24 -16.10
C TRP A 18 9.26 -2.14 -15.07
N LEU A 19 8.27 -1.61 -14.35
CA LEU A 19 8.48 -0.61 -13.29
C LEU A 19 9.40 -1.16 -12.19
N ALA A 20 9.15 -2.38 -11.71
CA ALA A 20 9.98 -3.01 -10.68
C ALA A 20 11.43 -3.30 -11.14
N SER A 21 11.65 -3.51 -12.45
CA SER A 21 12.99 -3.71 -13.02
C SER A 21 13.77 -2.40 -13.26
N THR A 22 13.06 -1.28 -13.41
CA THR A 22 13.66 0.02 -13.77
C THR A 22 13.73 0.98 -12.59
N ARG A 23 12.91 0.79 -11.56
CA ARG A 23 12.83 1.64 -10.38
C ARG A 23 12.86 0.80 -9.09
N PRO A 24 13.99 0.78 -8.36
CA PRO A 24 14.16 -0.03 -7.15
C PRO A 24 13.13 0.26 -6.04
N ASP A 25 12.67 1.51 -5.92
CA ASP A 25 11.73 1.91 -4.88
C ASP A 25 10.31 1.40 -5.15
N VAL A 26 9.89 1.37 -6.42
CA VAL A 26 8.62 0.73 -6.83
C VAL A 26 8.61 -0.76 -6.49
N ARG A 27 9.77 -1.44 -6.58
CA ARG A 27 9.88 -2.86 -6.20
C ARG A 27 9.61 -3.07 -4.70
N ARG A 28 10.01 -2.13 -3.84
CA ARG A 28 9.78 -2.20 -2.40
C ARG A 28 8.30 -2.05 -2.07
N GLY A 29 7.66 -1.03 -2.61
CA GLY A 29 6.23 -0.83 -2.40
C GLY A 29 5.37 -1.94 -3.01
N TRP A 30 5.73 -2.44 -4.20
CA TRP A 30 5.09 -3.62 -4.79
C TRP A 30 5.15 -4.87 -3.89
N LYS A 31 6.29 -5.12 -3.22
CA LYS A 31 6.39 -6.25 -2.28
C LYS A 31 5.40 -6.08 -1.12
N LYS A 32 5.34 -4.88 -0.52
CA LYS A 32 4.39 -4.60 0.55
C LYS A 32 2.95 -4.79 0.09
N VAL A 33 2.62 -4.28 -1.10
CA VAL A 33 1.30 -4.45 -1.73
C VAL A 33 0.94 -5.91 -1.91
N LEU A 34 1.85 -6.74 -2.42
CA LEU A 34 1.61 -8.16 -2.51
C LEU A 34 1.32 -8.76 -1.14
N GLN A 35 2.09 -8.39 -0.12
CA GLN A 35 1.86 -8.83 1.25
C GLN A 35 0.52 -8.32 1.81
N LEU A 36 0.06 -7.12 1.45
CA LEU A 36 -1.28 -6.62 1.78
C LEU A 36 -2.36 -7.52 1.16
N ARG A 37 -2.23 -7.84 -0.14
CA ARG A 37 -3.22 -8.65 -0.87
C ARG A 37 -3.26 -10.10 -0.42
N THR A 38 -2.12 -10.66 -0.03
CA THR A 38 -2.02 -12.05 0.42
C THR A 38 -2.17 -12.21 1.93
N GLY A 39 -2.38 -11.12 2.68
CA GLY A 39 -2.45 -11.15 4.14
C GLY A 39 -1.11 -11.49 4.81
N GLY A 40 0.00 -11.40 4.07
CA GLY A 40 1.36 -11.64 4.56
C GLY A 40 2.01 -10.43 5.23
N LEU A 41 1.32 -9.29 5.27
CA LEU A 41 1.72 -8.10 6.03
C LEU A 41 0.77 -7.93 7.21
N TRP A 42 1.30 -7.64 8.40
CA TRP A 42 0.52 -7.39 9.63
C TRP A 42 -0.49 -8.51 9.92
N ALA A 43 0.06 -9.73 10.02
CA ALA A 43 -0.69 -10.98 10.09
C ALA A 43 -1.19 -11.34 11.49
N GLY A 44 -1.00 -10.50 12.51
CA GLY A 44 -1.44 -10.73 13.88
C GLY A 44 -2.96 -10.79 14.03
N LEU A 45 -3.72 -9.94 13.31
CA LEU A 45 -5.18 -10.06 13.24
C LEU A 45 -5.60 -11.42 12.65
N PHE A 46 -4.96 -11.84 11.55
CA PHE A 46 -5.23 -13.13 10.93
C PHE A 46 -4.84 -14.30 11.85
N ALA A 47 -3.65 -14.24 12.44
CA ALA A 47 -3.15 -15.25 13.36
C ALA A 47 -4.04 -15.39 14.61
N ALA A 48 -4.59 -14.30 15.12
CA ALA A 48 -5.56 -14.33 16.22
C ALA A 48 -6.89 -14.95 15.79
N ARG A 49 -7.40 -14.65 14.57
CA ARG A 49 -8.63 -15.27 14.04
C ARG A 49 -8.53 -16.79 13.91
N ILE A 50 -7.34 -17.31 13.63
CA ILE A 50 -7.09 -18.76 13.51
C ILE A 50 -6.57 -19.38 14.83
N GLY A 51 -6.54 -18.62 15.93
CA GLY A 51 -6.16 -19.13 17.26
C GLY A 51 -4.67 -19.35 17.48
N ILE A 52 -3.80 -18.85 16.60
CA ILE A 52 -2.33 -18.97 16.71
C ILE A 52 -1.73 -17.83 17.55
N ALA A 53 -2.37 -16.66 17.59
CA ALA A 53 -1.91 -15.50 18.34
C ALA A 53 -2.93 -15.04 19.39
N LYS A 54 -2.53 -14.09 20.24
CA LYS A 54 -3.36 -13.55 21.32
C LYS A 54 -4.67 -12.96 20.79
N GLU A 55 -5.79 -13.28 21.43
CA GLU A 55 -7.13 -12.79 21.09
C GLU A 55 -7.25 -11.26 21.17
N GLU A 56 -6.45 -10.61 22.01
CA GLU A 56 -6.36 -9.15 22.12
C GLU A 56 -6.12 -8.45 20.76
N LEU A 57 -5.41 -9.12 19.84
CA LEU A 57 -5.12 -8.60 18.50
C LEU A 57 -6.36 -8.50 17.59
N LEU A 58 -7.47 -9.13 17.96
CA LEU A 58 -8.76 -8.97 17.27
C LEU A 58 -9.37 -7.58 17.50
N ALA A 59 -8.97 -6.90 18.58
CA ALA A 59 -9.55 -5.63 18.99
C ALA A 59 -8.52 -4.50 19.16
N ARG A 60 -7.22 -4.81 19.29
CA ARG A 60 -6.17 -3.83 19.57
C ARG A 60 -5.00 -3.95 18.59
N CYS A 61 -4.47 -2.80 18.19
CA CYS A 61 -3.31 -2.75 17.30
C CYS A 61 -2.05 -3.02 18.14
N PRO A 62 -1.21 -4.00 17.77
CA PRO A 62 0.04 -4.24 18.48
C PRO A 62 1.09 -3.14 18.26
N SER A 63 0.90 -2.31 17.23
CA SER A 63 1.87 -1.27 16.84
C SER A 63 1.62 0.06 17.55
N CYS A 64 0.38 0.55 17.56
CA CYS A 64 0.04 1.84 18.20
C CYS A 64 -0.70 1.68 19.53
N GLY A 65 -1.14 0.47 19.88
CA GLY A 65 -1.85 0.21 21.14
C GLY A 65 -3.31 0.68 21.17
N GLU A 66 -3.81 1.32 20.12
CA GLU A 66 -5.20 1.80 20.03
C GLU A 66 -6.21 0.64 19.98
N GLY A 67 -7.43 0.91 20.43
CA GLY A 67 -8.57 -0.04 20.42
C GLY A 67 -9.16 -0.30 19.03
N THR A 68 -8.29 -0.58 18.06
CA THR A 68 -8.63 -0.98 16.69
C THR A 68 -7.68 -2.11 16.27
N PRO A 69 -8.16 -3.16 15.59
CA PRO A 69 -7.27 -4.20 15.08
C PRO A 69 -6.31 -3.67 13.99
N GLU A 70 -5.21 -4.39 13.76
CA GLU A 70 -4.25 -4.08 12.69
C GLU A 70 -4.74 -4.47 11.29
N THR A 71 -5.77 -3.79 10.80
CA THR A 71 -6.22 -3.94 9.42
C THR A 71 -5.23 -3.29 8.44
N PRO A 72 -5.18 -3.71 7.17
CA PRO A 72 -4.40 -3.03 6.14
C PRO A 72 -4.66 -1.52 6.09
N ARG A 73 -5.93 -1.11 6.16
CA ARG A 73 -6.33 0.30 6.24
C ARG A 73 -5.75 0.99 7.46
N HIS A 74 -5.93 0.42 8.65
CA HIS A 74 -5.39 1.01 9.86
C HIS A 74 -3.87 1.19 9.73
N MET A 75 -3.15 0.14 9.34
CA MET A 75 -1.70 0.16 9.28
C MET A 75 -1.14 1.12 8.23
N ALA A 76 -1.76 1.19 7.04
CA ALA A 76 -1.34 2.09 5.98
C ALA A 76 -1.75 3.56 6.23
N CYS A 77 -2.95 3.79 6.78
CA CYS A 77 -3.60 5.10 6.75
C CYS A 77 -3.68 5.78 8.12
N ASP A 78 -4.00 5.02 9.17
CA ASP A 78 -4.52 5.58 10.43
C ASP A 78 -3.62 5.32 11.64
N CYS A 79 -2.72 4.36 11.54
CA CYS A 79 -1.91 3.89 12.66
C CYS A 79 -0.83 4.92 12.97
N LYS A 80 -0.99 5.61 14.11
CA LYS A 80 -0.12 6.69 14.57
C LYS A 80 1.36 6.30 14.65
N ARG A 81 1.65 5.01 14.81
CA ARG A 81 3.02 4.47 14.82
C ARG A 81 3.81 4.88 13.56
N TRP A 82 3.12 5.04 12.44
CA TRP A 82 3.69 5.27 11.11
C TRP A 82 3.44 6.69 10.58
N ASP A 83 3.05 7.65 11.43
CA ASP A 83 2.79 9.04 11.00
C ASP A 83 4.04 9.67 10.37
N GLU A 84 5.21 9.51 11.00
CA GLU A 84 6.48 10.04 10.48
C GLU A 84 6.86 9.40 9.14
N ASP A 85 6.73 8.08 9.02
CA ASP A 85 6.99 7.37 7.77
C ASP A 85 6.08 7.83 6.63
N ARG A 86 4.80 8.12 6.93
CA ARG A 86 3.87 8.70 5.95
C ARG A 86 4.29 10.09 5.50
N VAL A 87 4.76 10.95 6.40
CA VAL A 87 5.27 12.28 6.03
C VAL A 87 6.50 12.15 5.13
N ILE A 88 7.40 11.22 5.44
CA ILE A 88 8.57 10.93 4.59
C ILE A 88 8.13 10.43 3.21
N ALA A 89 7.13 9.55 3.15
CA ALA A 89 6.58 9.04 1.90
C ALA A 89 5.90 10.15 1.08
N ASP A 90 5.12 11.04 1.71
CA ASP A 90 4.52 12.22 1.09
C ASP A 90 5.63 13.09 0.45
N ILE A 91 6.71 13.40 1.19
CA ILE A 91 7.85 14.18 0.69
C ILE A 91 8.54 13.48 -0.48
N PHE A 92 8.80 12.18 -0.35
CA PHE A 92 9.53 11.40 -1.36
C PHE A 92 8.76 11.29 -2.68
N THR A 93 7.44 11.14 -2.59
CA THR A 93 6.56 10.99 -3.77
C THR A 93 6.07 12.32 -4.32
N GLY A 94 6.24 13.42 -3.59
CA GLY A 94 5.65 14.72 -3.91
C GLY A 94 4.12 14.75 -3.75
N VAL A 95 3.54 13.72 -3.13
CA VAL A 95 2.10 13.60 -2.92
C VAL A 95 1.70 14.41 -1.69
N GLY A 96 0.80 15.38 -1.88
CA GLY A 96 0.26 16.14 -0.77
C GLY A 96 -0.66 15.29 0.12
N THR A 97 -0.68 15.57 1.41
CA THR A 97 -1.55 14.87 2.38
C THR A 97 -3.02 14.85 1.95
N GLY A 98 -3.53 15.93 1.34
CA GLY A 98 -4.89 15.98 0.80
C GLY A 98 -5.12 15.02 -0.37
N GLN A 99 -4.16 14.92 -1.30
CA GLN A 99 -4.22 14.01 -2.44
C GLN A 99 -4.16 12.54 -1.98
N ARG A 100 -3.35 12.23 -0.96
CA ARG A 100 -3.33 10.91 -0.33
C ARG A 100 -4.68 10.56 0.30
N ILE A 101 -5.27 11.48 1.08
CA ILE A 101 -6.58 11.27 1.72
C ILE A 101 -7.65 11.01 0.64
N GLU A 102 -7.61 11.75 -0.45
CA GLU A 102 -8.50 11.55 -1.59
C GLU A 102 -8.34 10.16 -2.20
N TRP A 103 -7.11 9.70 -2.47
CA TRP A 103 -6.85 8.36 -2.97
C TRP A 103 -7.45 7.30 -2.04
N LEU A 104 -7.07 7.32 -0.76
CA LEU A 104 -7.47 6.32 0.22
C LEU A 104 -8.97 6.35 0.56
N GLY A 105 -9.64 7.48 0.32
CA GLY A 105 -11.08 7.63 0.49
C GLY A 105 -11.90 7.00 -0.64
N ARG A 106 -11.31 6.72 -1.80
CA ARG A 106 -11.99 6.12 -2.97
C ARG A 106 -12.01 4.58 -2.95
N VAL A 107 -11.24 3.97 -2.07
CA VAL A 107 -11.08 2.51 -2.00
C VAL A 107 -11.50 1.99 -0.64
N ALA A 108 -11.90 0.73 -0.53
CA ALA A 108 -12.15 0.09 0.76
C ALA A 108 -10.83 -0.39 1.37
N GLU A 109 -9.98 -1.03 0.57
CA GLU A 109 -8.69 -1.56 0.98
C GLU A 109 -7.53 -0.82 0.28
N PRO A 110 -6.43 -0.48 0.96
CA PRO A 110 -5.31 0.25 0.35
C PRO A 110 -4.73 -0.44 -0.90
N ALA A 111 -4.78 -1.78 -0.95
CA ALA A 111 -4.31 -2.54 -2.09
C ALA A 111 -5.15 -2.33 -3.37
N GLU A 112 -6.38 -1.82 -3.27
CA GLU A 112 -7.25 -1.53 -4.41
C GLU A 112 -6.80 -0.32 -5.21
N LEU A 113 -6.01 0.59 -4.62
CA LEU A 113 -5.41 1.74 -5.32
C LEU A 113 -4.55 1.34 -6.53
N LEU A 114 -4.22 0.06 -6.61
CA LEU A 114 -3.28 -0.53 -7.57
C LEU A 114 -3.99 -1.43 -8.58
N ASN A 115 -5.32 -1.51 -8.52
CA ASN A 115 -6.13 -2.18 -9.53
C ASN A 115 -6.29 -1.33 -10.80
N SER A 116 -5.99 -0.03 -10.74
CA SER A 116 -6.10 0.90 -11.85
C SER A 116 -4.72 1.39 -12.33
N LEU A 117 -3.78 0.49 -12.59
CA LEU A 117 -2.52 0.91 -13.20
C LEU A 117 -2.79 1.41 -14.62
N GLY A 118 -2.44 2.66 -14.88
CA GLY A 118 -2.65 3.28 -16.18
C GLY A 118 -2.95 4.77 -16.13
N ASP A 119 -3.18 5.33 -14.93
CA ASP A 119 -3.06 6.77 -14.71
C ASP A 119 -1.59 7.14 -14.39
N ASP A 120 -1.21 8.39 -14.66
CA ASP A 120 0.15 8.90 -14.44
C ASP A 120 0.56 8.86 -12.95
N GLU A 121 -0.40 8.66 -12.03
CA GLU A 121 -0.22 8.64 -10.59
C GLU A 121 0.09 7.25 -10.00
N THR A 122 -0.08 6.21 -10.81
CA THR A 122 0.10 4.81 -10.40
C THR A 122 1.44 4.53 -9.73
N GLU A 123 2.51 5.11 -10.27
CA GLU A 123 3.84 4.90 -9.72
C GLU A 123 4.01 5.58 -8.37
N GLY A 124 3.49 6.81 -8.22
CA GLY A 124 3.48 7.54 -6.95
C GLY A 124 2.75 6.78 -5.86
N ARG A 125 1.58 6.20 -6.19
CA ARG A 125 0.81 5.34 -5.27
C ARG A 125 1.57 4.08 -4.86
N LEU A 126 2.31 3.47 -5.80
CA LEU A 126 3.12 2.28 -5.53
C LEU A 126 4.31 2.57 -4.65
N VAL A 127 4.95 3.71 -4.83
CA VAL A 127 6.10 4.12 -4.02
C VAL A 127 5.64 4.53 -2.62
N TRP A 128 4.44 5.13 -2.52
CA TRP A 128 3.89 5.60 -1.26
C TRP A 128 3.49 4.46 -0.31
N LEU A 129 2.87 3.39 -0.82
CA LEU A 129 2.45 2.19 -0.05
C LEU A 129 3.64 1.29 0.35
#